data_AF-A0A930B5R1-F1
#
_entry.id   AF-A0A930B5R1-F1
#
_cell.length_a   1.000
_cell.length_b   1.000
_cell.length_c   1.000
_cell.angle_alpha   90.00
_cell.angle_beta   90.00
_cell.angle_gamma   90.00
#
_symmetry.space_group_name_H-M   'P 1'
#
loop_
_entity.id
_entity.type
_entity.pdbx_description
1 polymer ?
#
loop_
_entity_poly.entity_id
_entity_poly.type
_entity_poly.pdbx_seq_one_letter_code
_entity_poly.pdbx_strand_id
1 'polypeptide(L)'
;MKNLKKYGAAAAAGLVAATLIGGCGDTKEAPASEGSTKSGLTRYKPPKVDTKGLLSKAKDGTFEGKSAANGEGEYSIISITVKDHKITAATFDGFLKDGKRKGEDYGKTNGKIENKVYYNKAQLALKANKTYAEALLQKQELNKVDGISGATLSYKQFFDAAQRALEEAGK
;
A
#
# COMPACT_ATOMS: atom_id res chain seq x y z
N MET A 1 5.10 21.41 -46.31
CA MET A 1 4.00 21.28 -47.28
C MET A 1 2.86 20.53 -46.61
N LYS A 2 1.70 21.17 -46.57
CA LYS A 2 0.44 20.67 -45.98
C LYS A 2 -0.08 19.52 -46.83
N ASN A 3 -0.66 18.49 -46.22
CA ASN A 3 -1.69 17.68 -46.89
C ASN A 3 -2.79 17.32 -45.89
N LEU A 4 -3.87 18.06 -46.05
CA LEU A 4 -5.17 17.99 -45.42
C LEU A 4 -6.09 17.18 -46.33
N LYS A 5 -6.88 16.26 -45.79
CA LYS A 5 -8.15 15.87 -46.41
C LYS A 5 -9.27 15.87 -45.35
N LYS A 6 -10.17 16.84 -45.54
CA LYS A 6 -11.55 16.95 -45.03
C LYS A 6 -12.36 15.77 -45.61
N TYR A 7 -13.53 15.33 -45.14
CA TYR A 7 -14.84 15.95 -44.83
C TYR A 7 -15.62 14.87 -44.02
N GLY A 8 -16.74 15.07 -43.32
CA GLY A 8 -17.74 16.13 -43.27
C GLY A 8 -18.76 15.80 -42.15
N ALA A 9 -19.57 16.79 -41.82
CA ALA A 9 -20.52 16.80 -40.72
C ALA A 9 -21.82 16.04 -41.02
N ALA A 10 -22.47 15.56 -39.95
CA ALA A 10 -23.93 15.49 -39.88
C ALA A 10 -24.36 15.61 -38.42
N ALA A 11 -25.04 16.72 -38.11
CA ALA A 11 -25.79 16.92 -36.88
C ALA A 11 -27.21 16.36 -37.09
N ALA A 12 -27.78 15.74 -36.07
CA ALA A 12 -29.23 15.59 -35.95
C ALA A 12 -29.61 15.54 -34.46
N ALA A 13 -30.47 16.47 -34.08
CA ALA A 13 -31.13 16.56 -32.78
C ALA A 13 -32.16 15.43 -32.61
N GLY A 14 -32.40 15.02 -31.37
CA GLY A 14 -33.47 14.08 -31.03
C GLY A 14 -33.66 13.98 -29.53
N LEU A 15 -34.59 14.78 -29.01
CA LEU A 15 -35.00 14.85 -27.63
C LEU A 15 -36.17 13.88 -27.45
N VAL A 16 -36.00 12.81 -26.66
CA VAL A 16 -37.13 11.99 -26.20
C VAL A 16 -36.92 11.63 -24.74
N ALA A 17 -37.70 12.29 -23.88
CA ALA A 17 -37.95 11.84 -22.53
C ALA A 17 -38.89 10.64 -22.56
N ALA A 18 -38.52 9.55 -21.89
CA ALA A 18 -39.43 8.47 -21.58
C ALA A 18 -39.21 8.07 -20.12
N THR A 19 -40.12 8.53 -19.28
CA THR A 19 -40.40 7.94 -17.98
C THR A 19 -41.25 6.67 -18.20
N LEU A 20 -40.99 5.63 -17.39
CA LEU A 20 -41.94 5.04 -16.45
C LEU A 20 -41.60 3.56 -16.15
N ILE A 21 -41.33 3.32 -14.85
CA ILE A 21 -41.92 2.29 -13.98
C ILE A 21 -41.76 0.80 -14.39
N GLY A 22 -40.89 0.10 -13.65
CA GLY A 22 -41.27 -0.99 -12.74
C GLY A 22 -41.50 -2.41 -13.30
N GLY A 23 -40.66 -3.36 -12.86
CA GLY A 23 -40.99 -4.79 -12.86
C GLY A 23 -39.77 -5.72 -12.94
N CYS A 24 -39.50 -6.48 -11.87
CA CYS A 24 -38.48 -7.54 -11.75
C CYS A 24 -38.68 -8.71 -12.74
N GLY A 25 -37.57 -9.31 -13.20
CA GLY A 25 -37.57 -10.67 -13.75
C GLY A 25 -36.43 -10.99 -14.73
N ASP A 26 -35.33 -11.49 -14.19
CA ASP A 26 -34.28 -12.34 -14.80
C ASP A 26 -33.65 -11.97 -16.16
N THR A 27 -32.46 -11.38 -16.13
CA THR A 27 -31.35 -11.78 -17.03
C THR A 27 -29.99 -11.48 -16.41
N LYS A 28 -29.27 -12.58 -16.12
CA LYS A 28 -27.83 -12.76 -15.90
C LYS A 28 -26.94 -11.55 -16.29
N GLU A 29 -26.64 -10.71 -15.32
CA GLU A 29 -25.59 -9.69 -15.37
C GLU A 29 -24.27 -10.32 -14.93
N ALA A 30 -23.27 -10.30 -15.81
CA ALA A 30 -21.90 -10.68 -15.44
C ALA A 30 -21.39 -9.71 -14.36
N PRO A 31 -20.71 -10.16 -13.29
CA PRO A 31 -20.17 -9.24 -12.30
C PRO A 31 -19.06 -8.41 -12.95
N ALA A 32 -19.39 -7.18 -13.31
CA ALA A 32 -18.40 -6.13 -13.46
C ALA A 32 -17.77 -5.95 -12.07
N SER A 33 -16.57 -6.51 -11.92
CA SER A 33 -15.75 -6.36 -10.73
C SER A 33 -15.69 -4.90 -10.31
N GLU A 34 -16.15 -4.71 -9.08
CA GLU A 34 -16.43 -3.48 -8.37
C GLU A 34 -15.32 -2.43 -8.45
N GLY A 35 -15.75 -1.16 -8.47
CA GLY A 35 -15.11 -0.17 -7.60
C GLY A 35 -14.09 0.77 -8.23
N SER A 36 -14.48 1.49 -9.28
CA SER A 36 -14.02 2.89 -9.39
C SER A 36 -14.67 3.74 -8.30
N THR A 37 -14.25 3.58 -7.05
CA THR A 37 -14.65 4.49 -5.98
C THR A 37 -13.62 5.61 -5.88
N LYS A 38 -13.98 6.78 -6.41
CA LYS A 38 -13.55 8.07 -5.84
C LYS A 38 -14.06 8.12 -4.39
N SER A 39 -13.35 7.51 -3.46
CA SER A 39 -13.58 7.68 -2.03
C SER A 39 -12.23 7.76 -1.32
N GLY A 40 -11.90 8.97 -0.87
CA GLY A 40 -10.92 9.20 0.19
C GLY A 40 -9.44 9.08 -0.16
N LEU A 41 -8.88 10.09 -0.83
CA LEU A 41 -7.52 10.55 -0.49
C LEU A 41 -7.55 11.19 0.92
N THR A 42 -8.01 10.45 1.93
CA THR A 42 -7.68 10.81 3.30
C THR A 42 -6.21 10.43 3.46
N ARG A 43 -5.36 11.43 3.70
CA ARG A 43 -3.97 11.22 4.08
C ARG A 43 -4.01 10.35 5.32
N TYR A 44 -3.64 9.07 5.22
CA TYR A 44 -3.48 8.21 6.38
C TYR A 44 -2.65 8.96 7.41
N LYS A 45 -3.25 9.24 8.56
CA LYS A 45 -2.62 9.94 9.67
C LYS A 45 -2.19 8.85 10.66
N PRO A 46 -0.90 8.51 10.73
CA PRO A 46 -0.45 7.51 11.67
C PRO A 46 -0.71 7.99 13.11
N PRO A 47 -0.93 7.05 14.06
CA PRO A 47 -0.97 7.40 15.47
C PRO A 47 0.38 7.98 15.92
N LYS A 48 0.39 8.76 17.00
CA LYS A 48 1.64 9.25 17.58
C LYS A 48 2.23 8.17 18.48
N VAL A 49 3.49 7.83 18.27
CA VAL A 49 4.24 6.85 19.06
C VAL A 49 5.38 7.55 19.79
N ASP A 50 5.53 7.31 21.10
CA ASP A 50 6.69 7.79 21.85
C ASP A 50 7.91 6.88 21.58
N THR A 51 8.51 7.01 20.38
CA THR A 51 9.66 6.19 20.00
C THR A 51 10.82 6.33 20.97
N LYS A 52 11.07 7.54 21.49
CA LYS A 52 12.17 7.79 22.43
C LYS A 52 11.93 7.13 23.77
N GLY A 53 10.70 7.22 24.30
CA GLY A 53 10.32 6.56 25.55
C GLY A 53 10.31 5.03 25.45
N LEU A 54 10.00 4.47 24.27
CA LEU A 54 10.13 3.05 24.01
C LEU A 54 11.61 2.62 23.95
N LEU A 55 12.43 3.36 23.21
CA LEU A 55 13.86 3.06 23.07
C LEU A 55 14.64 3.19 24.39
N SER A 56 14.30 4.16 25.24
CA SER A 56 14.96 4.33 26.56
C SER A 56 14.70 3.17 27.53
N LYS A 57 13.63 2.40 27.30
CA LYS A 57 13.32 1.18 28.05
C LYS A 57 13.75 -0.08 27.32
N ALA A 58 14.16 0.06 26.06
CA ALA A 58 14.42 -1.09 25.22
C ALA A 58 15.68 -1.83 25.66
N LYS A 59 15.59 -3.16 25.64
CA LYS A 59 16.75 -4.04 25.79
C LYS A 59 17.52 -4.12 24.48
N ASP A 60 18.81 -4.39 24.58
CA ASP A 60 19.61 -4.75 23.41
C ASP A 60 19.08 -6.07 22.82
N GLY A 61 18.89 -6.11 21.51
CA GLY A 61 18.34 -7.28 20.84
C GLY A 61 17.67 -6.96 19.50
N THR A 62 17.13 -8.00 18.87
CA THR A 62 16.39 -7.89 17.62
C THR A 62 14.93 -8.25 17.87
N PHE A 63 14.03 -7.35 17.49
CA PHE A 63 12.61 -7.43 17.78
C PHE A 63 11.80 -7.37 16.50
N GLU A 64 10.85 -8.28 16.36
CA GLU A 64 9.97 -8.34 15.20
C GLU A 64 8.59 -7.78 15.50
N GLY A 65 8.05 -7.06 14.53
CA GLY A 65 6.68 -6.58 14.54
C GLY A 65 5.97 -7.00 13.26
N LYS A 66 4.77 -7.55 13.40
CA LYS A 66 3.92 -7.97 12.28
C LYS A 66 2.73 -7.03 12.16
N SER A 67 2.50 -6.48 10.97
CA SER A 67 1.33 -5.64 10.70
C SER A 67 0.04 -6.47 10.66
N ALA A 68 -1.09 -5.80 10.85
CA ALA A 68 -2.37 -6.35 10.43
C ALA A 68 -2.35 -6.69 8.92
N ALA A 69 -3.05 -7.78 8.57
CA ALA A 69 -3.28 -8.14 7.18
C ALA A 69 -4.21 -7.13 6.48
N ASN A 70 -4.03 -6.94 5.18
CA ASN A 70 -4.97 -6.21 4.33
C ASN A 70 -6.18 -7.10 3.95
N GLY A 71 -7.09 -6.59 3.12
CA GLY A 71 -8.26 -7.35 2.66
C GLY A 71 -7.91 -8.63 1.87
N GLU A 72 -6.71 -8.71 1.30
CA GLU A 72 -6.20 -9.87 0.56
C GLU A 72 -5.47 -10.88 1.46
N GLY A 73 -5.35 -10.59 2.76
CA GLY A 73 -4.62 -11.41 3.73
C GLY A 73 -3.10 -11.17 3.75
N GLU A 74 -2.61 -10.22 2.96
CA GLU A 74 -1.19 -9.86 2.89
C GLU A 74 -0.79 -8.96 4.06
N TYR A 75 0.40 -9.17 4.60
CA TYR A 75 0.93 -8.45 5.77
C TYR A 75 2.38 -8.05 5.54
N SER A 76 2.96 -7.27 6.44
CA SER A 76 4.39 -6.99 6.44
C SER A 76 5.02 -7.29 7.81
N ILE A 77 6.30 -7.63 7.82
CA ILE A 77 7.11 -7.82 9.03
C ILE A 77 8.26 -6.83 8.99
N ILE A 78 8.48 -6.15 10.11
CA ILE A 78 9.70 -5.37 10.37
C ILE A 78 10.54 -6.10 11.42
N SER A 79 11.85 -6.12 11.22
CA SER A 79 12.83 -6.53 12.23
C SER A 79 13.67 -5.31 12.61
N ILE A 80 13.72 -4.97 13.90
CA ILE A 80 14.46 -3.82 14.43
C ILE A 80 15.50 -4.34 15.40
N THR A 81 16.78 -4.01 15.18
CA THR A 81 17.84 -4.27 16.15
C THR A 81 18.10 -3.02 16.97
N VAL A 82 18.00 -3.14 18.30
CA VAL A 82 18.30 -2.09 19.26
C VAL A 82 19.62 -2.41 19.95
N LYS A 83 20.47 -1.40 20.10
CA LYS A 83 21.67 -1.44 20.92
C LYS A 83 21.88 -0.09 21.58
N ASP A 84 22.20 -0.07 22.87
CA ASP A 84 22.46 1.17 23.63
C ASP A 84 21.30 2.18 23.47
N HIS A 85 20.06 1.69 23.56
CA HIS A 85 18.82 2.45 23.37
C HIS A 85 18.70 3.14 22.00
N LYS A 86 19.38 2.63 20.96
CA LYS A 86 19.32 3.14 19.58
C LYS A 86 19.00 2.02 18.59
N ILE A 87 18.28 2.36 17.54
CA ILE A 87 18.07 1.45 16.41
C ILE A 87 19.37 1.37 15.63
N THR A 88 19.94 0.18 15.50
CA THR A 88 21.21 -0.07 14.78
C THR A 88 21.02 -0.84 13.48
N ALA A 89 19.89 -1.54 13.32
CA ALA A 89 19.48 -2.14 12.06
C ALA A 89 17.95 -2.17 11.96
N ALA A 90 17.44 -2.10 10.74
CA ALA A 90 16.04 -2.31 10.44
C ALA A 90 15.87 -3.00 9.07
N THR A 91 15.00 -4.00 8.99
CA THR A 91 14.54 -4.58 7.72
C THR A 91 13.02 -4.61 7.70
N PHE A 92 12.42 -4.41 6.52
CA PHE A 92 10.97 -4.39 6.37
C PHE A 92 10.57 -5.07 5.08
N ASP A 93 9.82 -6.16 5.20
CA ASP A 93 9.43 -7.02 4.08
C ASP A 93 7.91 -7.25 4.08
N GLY A 94 7.32 -7.31 2.88
CA GLY A 94 5.93 -7.68 2.68
C GLY A 94 5.77 -9.16 2.38
N PHE A 95 4.63 -9.73 2.74
CA PHE A 95 4.31 -11.15 2.60
C PHE A 95 2.92 -11.32 2.00
N LEU A 96 2.77 -12.32 1.15
CA LEU A 96 1.48 -12.80 0.66
C LEU A 96 0.73 -13.53 1.79
N LYS A 97 -0.55 -13.79 1.58
CA LYS A 97 -1.41 -14.50 2.54
C LYS A 97 -0.87 -15.89 2.93
N ASP A 98 -0.21 -16.58 2.00
CA ASP A 98 0.41 -17.89 2.20
C ASP A 98 1.77 -17.82 2.93
N GLY A 99 2.22 -16.61 3.31
CA GLY A 99 3.50 -16.38 3.97
C GLY A 99 4.69 -16.28 3.03
N LYS A 100 4.49 -16.34 1.71
CA LYS A 100 5.57 -16.10 0.75
C LYS A 100 5.97 -14.63 0.76
N ARG A 101 7.26 -14.35 0.94
CA ARG A 101 7.80 -12.99 0.87
C ARG A 101 7.59 -12.40 -0.54
N LYS A 102 7.12 -11.15 -0.58
CA LYS A 102 7.02 -10.35 -1.80
C LYS A 102 8.42 -9.99 -2.27
N GLY A 103 8.82 -10.58 -3.39
CA GLY A 103 10.12 -10.35 -4.03
C GLY A 103 9.96 -9.71 -5.41
N GLU A 104 10.99 -9.80 -6.25
CA GLU A 104 11.04 -9.17 -7.58
C GLU A 104 9.91 -9.62 -8.51
N ASP A 105 9.36 -10.82 -8.30
CA ASP A 105 8.22 -11.34 -9.06
C ASP A 105 6.86 -10.85 -8.56
N TYR A 106 6.81 -10.09 -7.46
CA TYR A 106 5.57 -9.49 -6.99
C TYR A 106 5.02 -8.55 -8.06
N GLY A 107 3.75 -8.74 -8.42
CA GLY A 107 3.13 -8.04 -9.55
C GLY A 107 3.16 -8.81 -10.88
N LYS A 108 3.82 -9.97 -10.94
CA LYS A 108 3.82 -10.86 -12.12
C LYS A 108 2.83 -12.01 -11.93
N THR A 109 2.26 -12.46 -13.03
CA THR A 109 1.47 -13.70 -13.13
C THR A 109 2.28 -14.70 -13.94
N ASN A 110 2.57 -15.89 -13.40
CA ASN A 110 3.35 -16.92 -14.08
C ASN A 110 4.68 -16.40 -14.68
N GLY A 111 5.37 -15.50 -13.95
CA GLY A 111 6.62 -14.88 -14.38
C GLY A 111 6.49 -13.77 -15.43
N LYS A 112 5.27 -13.43 -15.87
CA LYS A 112 5.00 -12.40 -16.88
C LYS A 112 4.33 -11.17 -16.28
N ILE A 113 4.66 -10.00 -16.82
CA ILE A 113 3.96 -8.75 -16.49
C ILE A 113 2.70 -8.69 -17.36
N GLU A 114 1.58 -9.18 -16.83
CA GLU A 114 0.30 -9.14 -17.52
C GLU A 114 -0.41 -7.79 -17.33
N ASN A 115 -0.26 -7.18 -16.14
CA ASN A 115 -0.79 -5.86 -15.82
C ASN A 115 0.34 -4.91 -15.39
N LYS A 116 0.74 -4.01 -16.29
CA LYS A 116 1.83 -3.06 -16.05
C LYS A 116 1.55 -2.10 -14.89
N VAL A 117 0.30 -1.67 -14.71
CA VAL A 117 -0.07 -0.75 -13.61
C VAL A 117 0.06 -1.45 -12.27
N TYR A 118 -0.45 -2.68 -12.18
CA TYR A 118 -0.32 -3.50 -10.97
C TYR A 118 1.14 -3.81 -10.67
N TYR A 119 1.91 -4.25 -11.66
CA TYR A 119 3.33 -4.50 -11.51
C TYR A 119 4.09 -3.26 -11.01
N ASN A 120 3.84 -2.08 -11.59
CA ASN A 120 4.49 -0.86 -11.14
C ASN A 120 4.15 -0.52 -9.67
N LYS A 121 2.89 -0.72 -9.25
CA LYS A 121 2.49 -0.54 -7.84
C LYS A 121 3.16 -1.56 -6.92
N ALA A 122 3.26 -2.81 -7.35
CA ALA A 122 3.93 -3.87 -6.62
C ALA A 122 5.42 -3.55 -6.41
N GLN A 123 6.12 -3.15 -7.46
CA GLN A 123 7.53 -2.76 -7.38
C GLN A 123 7.73 -1.48 -6.57
N LEU A 124 6.81 -0.51 -6.65
CA LEU A 124 6.81 0.67 -5.79
C LEU A 124 6.72 0.28 -4.31
N ALA A 125 5.86 -0.67 -3.96
CA ALA A 125 5.73 -1.17 -2.58
C ALA A 125 7.05 -1.80 -2.09
N LEU A 126 7.73 -2.60 -2.91
CA LEU A 126 9.03 -3.19 -2.55
C LEU A 126 10.09 -2.12 -2.28
N LYS A 127 10.15 -1.08 -3.14
CA LYS A 127 11.06 0.04 -2.95
C LYS A 127 10.72 0.83 -1.70
N ALA A 128 9.44 1.15 -1.51
CA ALA A 128 8.96 1.88 -0.35
C ALA A 128 9.28 1.17 0.95
N ASN A 129 9.14 -0.16 0.99
CA ASN A 129 9.44 -0.94 2.18
C ASN A 129 10.92 -0.80 2.59
N LYS A 130 11.85 -0.91 1.64
CA LYS A 130 13.28 -0.66 1.89
C LYS A 130 13.53 0.76 2.39
N THR A 131 12.95 1.75 1.72
CA THR A 131 13.07 3.17 2.10
C THR A 131 12.53 3.45 3.50
N TYR A 132 11.47 2.79 3.94
CA TYR A 132 10.94 2.97 5.29
C TYR A 132 11.88 2.42 6.37
N ALA A 133 12.47 1.25 6.17
CA ALA A 133 13.45 0.69 7.10
C ALA A 133 14.69 1.60 7.21
N GLU A 134 15.23 2.06 6.08
CA GLU A 134 16.34 3.02 6.04
C GLU A 134 15.99 4.34 6.72
N ALA A 135 14.80 4.88 6.45
CA ALA A 135 14.35 6.13 7.06
C ALA A 135 14.16 5.99 8.58
N LEU A 136 13.67 4.85 9.07
CA LEU A 136 13.57 4.59 10.51
C LEU A 136 14.95 4.55 11.15
N LEU A 137 15.90 3.84 10.53
CA LEU A 137 17.29 3.76 10.98
C LEU A 137 17.95 5.14 11.02
N GLN A 138 17.71 5.99 10.03
CA GLN A 138 18.29 7.34 9.99
C GLN A 138 17.62 8.29 10.98
N LYS A 139 16.29 8.26 11.06
CA LYS A 139 15.52 9.25 11.84
C LYS A 139 15.42 8.90 13.32
N GLN A 140 15.61 7.63 13.70
CA GLN A 140 15.49 7.12 15.07
C GLN A 140 14.14 7.44 15.74
N GLU A 141 13.13 7.79 14.94
CA GLU A 141 11.85 8.28 15.43
C GLU A 141 10.77 7.94 14.41
N LEU A 142 9.85 7.06 14.79
CA LEU A 142 8.85 6.49 13.88
C LEU A 142 7.92 7.57 13.32
N ASN A 143 7.51 8.54 14.15
CA ASN A 143 6.65 9.65 13.74
C ASN A 143 7.28 10.59 12.71
N LYS A 144 8.61 10.53 12.53
CA LYS A 144 9.33 11.36 11.57
C LYS A 144 9.47 10.68 10.21
N VAL A 145 9.18 9.38 10.09
CA VAL A 145 9.22 8.69 8.80
C VAL A 145 8.03 9.15 7.96
N ASP A 146 8.30 9.61 6.73
CA ASP A 146 7.27 10.19 5.86
C ASP A 146 6.67 9.11 4.96
N GLY A 147 5.36 9.18 4.72
CA GLY A 147 4.71 8.35 3.72
C GLY A 147 5.23 8.63 2.31
N ILE A 148 5.25 7.60 1.47
CA ILE A 148 5.72 7.69 0.08
C ILE A 148 4.49 7.70 -0.82
N SER A 149 4.43 8.64 -1.75
CA SER A 149 3.29 8.77 -2.67
C SER A 149 3.07 7.47 -3.45
N GLY A 150 1.83 6.99 -3.49
CA GLY A 150 1.46 5.71 -4.11
C GLY A 150 1.72 4.46 -3.25
N ALA A 151 2.32 4.59 -2.06
CA ALA A 151 2.64 3.49 -1.16
C ALA A 151 1.86 3.54 0.18
N THR A 152 0.65 4.10 0.19
CA THR A 152 -0.14 4.31 1.42
C THR A 152 -0.38 3.02 2.21
N LEU A 153 -0.65 1.90 1.52
CA LEU A 153 -0.82 0.59 2.18
C LEU A 153 0.47 0.14 2.87
N SER A 154 1.61 0.20 2.16
CA SER A 154 2.93 -0.09 2.73
C SER A 154 3.23 0.79 3.93
N TYR A 155 2.89 2.08 3.86
CA TYR A 155 3.12 3.01 4.97
C TYR A 155 2.31 2.67 6.22
N LYS A 156 1.03 2.30 6.05
CA LYS A 156 0.19 1.84 7.17
C LYS A 156 0.75 0.57 7.81
N GLN A 157 1.16 -0.40 7.00
CA GLN A 157 1.74 -1.66 7.48
C GLN A 157 3.10 -1.46 8.15
N PHE A 158 3.94 -0.58 7.59
CA PHE A 158 5.20 -0.17 8.18
C PHE A 158 4.98 0.41 9.57
N PHE A 159 4.07 1.38 9.70
CA PHE A 159 3.84 2.07 10.97
C PHE A 159 3.33 1.11 12.05
N ASP A 160 2.35 0.28 11.72
CA ASP A 160 1.79 -0.74 12.63
C ASP A 160 2.85 -1.79 13.04
N ALA A 161 3.63 -2.31 12.10
CA ALA A 161 4.69 -3.26 12.39
C ALA A 161 5.81 -2.63 13.25
N ALA A 162 6.27 -1.43 12.90
CA ALA A 162 7.36 -0.74 13.61
C ALA A 162 6.96 -0.37 15.04
N GLN A 163 5.73 0.10 15.24
CA GLN A 163 5.21 0.35 16.57
C GLN A 163 5.26 -0.92 17.43
N ARG A 164 4.77 -2.06 16.93
CA ARG A 164 4.78 -3.33 17.66
C ARG A 164 6.19 -3.81 18.00
N ALA A 165 7.13 -3.70 17.05
CA ALA A 165 8.52 -4.08 17.29
C ALA A 165 9.17 -3.21 18.39
N LEU A 166 8.91 -1.89 18.40
CA LEU A 166 9.43 -0.98 19.43
C LEU A 166 8.75 -1.18 20.79
N GLU A 167 7.46 -1.49 20.81
CA GLU A 167 6.72 -1.87 22.02
C GLU A 167 7.26 -3.17 22.61
N GLU A 168 7.55 -4.17 21.78
CA GLU A 168 8.19 -5.42 22.20
C GLU A 168 9.59 -5.18 22.78
N ALA A 169 10.38 -4.33 22.12
CA ALA A 169 11.73 -4.00 22.58
C ALA A 169 11.73 -3.41 24.00
N GLY A 170 10.69 -2.64 24.35
CA GLY A 170 10.52 -1.97 25.64
C GLY A 170 9.87 -2.81 26.76
N LYS A 171 9.56 -4.10 26.52
CA LYS A 171 9.10 -5.05 27.55
C LYS A 171 10.27 -5.68 28.31
#